data_AF-A0A6V7Y533-F1
#
_entry.id   AF-A0A6V7Y533-F1
#
_cell.length_a   1.000
_cell.length_b   1.000
_cell.length_c   1.000
_cell.angle_alpha   90.00
_cell.angle_beta   90.00
_cell.angle_gamma   90.00
#
_symmetry.space_group_name_H-M   'P 1'
#
loop_
_entity.id
_entity.type
_entity.pdbx_description
1 polymer ?
#
loop_
_entity_poly.entity_id
_entity_poly.type
_entity_poly.pdbx_seq_one_letter_code
_entity_poly.pdbx_strand_id
1 'polypeptide(L)'
;MLIEILAITKILAKCQFVVCTFSSNACRLVYELMQSFQGDASENVHSLDYFYSEHWFNNTMEAIAEYKPVQEYPLSPDELWAEKGDIIIVKTPINQDGFIRGRNPRLNSEGRFPMYLLKEHLKFEEFSAFVNI
;
A
#
# COMPACT_ATOMS: atom_id res chain seq x y z
N MET A 1 -18.14 -27.54 2.22
CA MET A 1 -17.94 -26.14 2.64
C MET A 1 -16.49 -25.82 3.04
N LEU A 2 -15.94 -26.26 4.18
CA LEU A 2 -14.56 -25.87 4.58
C LEU A 2 -13.47 -26.39 3.61
N ILE A 3 -13.58 -27.64 3.18
CA ILE A 3 -12.64 -28.27 2.24
C ILE A 3 -12.61 -27.53 0.90
N GLU A 4 -13.77 -27.05 0.43
CA GLU A 4 -13.89 -26.32 -0.83
C GLU A 4 -13.18 -24.96 -0.73
N ILE A 5 -13.35 -24.23 0.37
CA ILE A 5 -12.66 -22.95 0.60
C ILE A 5 -11.15 -23.16 0.62
N LEU A 6 -10.65 -24.16 1.35
CA LEU A 6 -9.22 -24.48 1.39
C LEU A 6 -8.67 -24.84 0.01
N ALA A 7 -9.43 -25.61 -0.77
CA ALA A 7 -9.04 -25.99 -2.12
C ALA A 7 -8.96 -24.75 -3.03
N ILE A 8 -9.97 -23.88 -3.02
CA ILE A 8 -10.01 -22.65 -3.81
C ILE A 8 -8.85 -21.73 -3.42
N THR A 9 -8.63 -21.48 -2.12
CA THR A 9 -7.52 -20.66 -1.64
C THR A 9 -6.17 -21.19 -2.15
N LYS A 10 -5.94 -22.50 -2.04
CA LYS A 10 -4.69 -23.12 -2.51
C LYS A 10 -4.52 -23.02 -4.03
N ILE A 11 -5.61 -23.17 -4.79
CA ILE A 11 -5.57 -23.03 -6.26
C ILE A 11 -5.23 -21.59 -6.63
N LEU A 12 -5.91 -20.61 -6.04
CA LEU A 12 -5.69 -19.19 -6.32
C LEU A 12 -4.29 -18.73 -5.91
N ALA A 13 -3.76 -19.21 -4.78
CA ALA A 13 -2.41 -18.86 -4.32
C ALA A 13 -1.29 -19.37 -5.25
N LYS A 14 -1.60 -20.31 -6.15
CA LYS A 14 -0.67 -20.85 -7.15
C LYS A 14 -0.86 -20.23 -8.53
N CYS A 15 -1.85 -19.36 -8.71
CA CYS A 15 -2.00 -18.61 -9.96
C CYS A 15 -0.84 -17.62 -10.12
N GLN A 16 -0.43 -17.38 -11.36
CA GLN A 16 0.63 -16.42 -11.68
C GLN A 16 0.20 -14.96 -11.44
N PHE A 17 -1.12 -14.72 -11.45
CA PHE A 17 -1.70 -13.41 -11.20
C PHE A 17 -3.10 -13.56 -10.62
N VAL A 18 -3.49 -12.70 -9.68
CA VAL A 18 -4.83 -12.71 -9.06
C VAL A 18 -5.46 -11.32 -9.14
N VAL A 19 -6.72 -11.26 -9.58
CA VAL A 19 -7.54 -10.05 -9.48
C VAL A 19 -8.61 -10.29 -8.42
N CYS A 20 -8.72 -9.39 -7.44
CA CYS A 20 -9.66 -9.54 -6.35
C CYS A 20 -10.01 -8.20 -5.67
N THR A 21 -10.68 -8.27 -4.52
CA THR A 21 -10.84 -7.16 -3.59
C THR A 21 -10.06 -7.45 -2.32
N PHE A 22 -9.16 -6.55 -1.92
CA PHE A 22 -8.45 -6.70 -0.67
C PHE A 22 -9.31 -6.39 0.55
N SER A 23 -10.53 -5.88 0.42
CA SER A 23 -11.53 -5.95 1.50
C SER A 23 -11.84 -7.38 1.95
N SER A 24 -11.63 -8.38 1.09
CA SER A 24 -11.85 -9.79 1.40
C SER A 24 -10.66 -10.43 2.14
N ASN A 25 -10.91 -10.89 3.37
CA ASN A 25 -9.95 -11.72 4.13
C ASN A 25 -9.43 -12.92 3.31
N ALA A 26 -10.30 -13.54 2.50
CA ALA A 26 -9.92 -14.69 1.69
C ALA A 26 -8.92 -14.30 0.60
N CYS A 27 -9.04 -13.12 -0.02
CA CYS A 27 -8.06 -12.69 -1.00
C CYS A 27 -6.72 -12.32 -0.35
N ARG A 28 -6.74 -11.63 0.79
CA ARG A 28 -5.49 -11.32 1.51
C ARG A 28 -4.72 -12.58 1.88
N LEU A 29 -5.43 -13.62 2.35
CA LEU A 29 -4.83 -14.93 2.61
C LEU A 29 -4.25 -15.58 1.35
N VAL A 30 -4.93 -15.48 0.20
CA VAL A 30 -4.41 -15.96 -1.09
C VAL A 30 -3.12 -15.25 -1.45
N TYR A 31 -3.09 -13.92 -1.33
CA TYR A 31 -1.91 -13.10 -1.63
C TYR A 31 -0.73 -13.41 -0.71
N GLU A 32 -0.97 -13.58 0.59
CA GLU A 32 0.04 -13.99 1.58
C GLU A 32 0.63 -15.37 1.26
N LEU A 33 -0.23 -16.34 0.94
CA LEU A 33 0.22 -17.69 0.55
C LEU A 33 0.98 -17.68 -0.78
N MET A 34 0.62 -16.80 -1.71
CA MET A 34 1.30 -16.68 -3.00
C MET A 34 2.81 -16.41 -2.85
N GLN A 35 3.19 -15.56 -1.88
CA GLN A 35 4.59 -15.25 -1.58
C GLN A 35 5.40 -16.50 -1.20
N SER A 36 4.76 -17.46 -0.51
CA SER A 36 5.43 -18.72 -0.14
C SER A 36 5.66 -19.68 -1.31
N PHE A 37 4.89 -19.55 -2.40
CA PHE A 37 4.95 -20.49 -3.53
C PHE A 37 5.84 -20.02 -4.68
N GLN A 38 5.99 -18.71 -4.88
CA GLN A 38 6.55 -18.14 -6.11
C GLN A 38 7.79 -17.27 -5.87
N GLY A 39 8.20 -17.07 -4.62
CA GLY A 39 9.27 -16.13 -4.27
C GLY A 39 8.69 -14.73 -4.12
N ASP A 40 9.23 -13.74 -4.85
CA ASP A 40 8.65 -12.40 -4.89
C ASP A 40 7.45 -12.36 -5.84
N ALA A 41 6.25 -12.40 -5.26
CA ALA A 41 4.98 -12.29 -5.96
C ALA A 41 4.21 -11.04 -5.50
N SER A 42 4.92 -10.03 -5.00
CA SER A 42 4.32 -8.79 -4.47
C SER A 42 3.48 -8.05 -5.51
N GLU A 43 3.94 -8.05 -6.77
CA GLU A 43 3.27 -7.41 -7.92
C GLU A 43 2.28 -8.33 -8.67
N ASN A 44 2.13 -9.59 -8.25
CA ASN A 44 1.30 -10.59 -8.95
C ASN A 44 -0.19 -10.50 -8.57
N VAL A 45 -0.65 -9.34 -8.15
CA VAL A 45 -2.02 -9.13 -7.70
C VAL A 45 -2.52 -7.75 -8.13
N HIS A 46 -3.80 -7.67 -8.47
CA HIS A 46 -4.50 -6.41 -8.63
C HIS A 46 -5.76 -6.40 -7.79
N SER A 47 -5.80 -5.47 -6.84
CA SER A 47 -6.97 -5.24 -5.98
C SER A 47 -7.83 -4.11 -6.55
N LEU A 48 -9.15 -4.29 -6.51
CA LEU A 48 -10.11 -3.34 -7.05
C LEU A 48 -10.52 -2.23 -6.06
N ASP A 49 -10.14 -2.32 -4.79
CA ASP A 49 -10.65 -1.43 -3.74
C ASP A 49 -9.57 -0.83 -2.83
N TYR A 50 -8.67 -1.66 -2.30
CA TYR A 50 -7.63 -1.25 -1.35
C TYR A 50 -6.27 -1.77 -1.79
N PHE A 51 -5.19 -1.11 -1.42
CA PHE A 51 -3.90 -1.78 -1.40
C PHE A 51 -3.74 -2.70 -0.20
N TYR A 52 -2.79 -3.64 -0.32
CA TYR A 52 -2.49 -4.55 0.77
C TYR A 52 -2.09 -3.72 1.99
N SER A 53 -1.11 -2.80 1.84
CA SER A 53 -0.48 -2.00 2.90
C SER A 53 -1.47 -1.26 3.79
N GLU A 54 -2.63 -0.89 3.24
CA GLU A 54 -3.68 -0.15 3.95
C GLU A 54 -4.31 -0.89 5.14
N HIS A 55 -4.13 -2.20 5.21
CA HIS A 55 -4.70 -3.06 6.24
C HIS A 55 -3.86 -3.13 7.53
N TRP A 56 -2.62 -2.63 7.54
CA TRP A 56 -1.81 -2.56 8.76
C TRP A 56 -1.85 -1.18 9.39
N PHE A 57 -1.48 -1.13 10.67
CA PHE A 57 -1.68 0.01 11.56
C PHE A 57 -0.87 1.28 11.21
N ASN A 58 -0.17 1.35 10.09
CA ASN A 58 0.66 2.50 9.73
C ASN A 58 0.79 2.69 8.22
N ASN A 59 -0.18 3.35 7.61
CA ASN A 59 -0.12 3.74 6.20
C ASN A 59 0.73 4.99 6.05
N THR A 60 2.02 4.88 6.40
CA THR A 60 2.99 5.97 6.25
C THR A 60 3.79 5.75 4.98
N MET A 61 3.87 6.79 4.16
CA MET A 61 4.69 6.81 2.94
C MET A 61 5.72 7.94 3.08
N GLU A 62 6.87 7.80 2.43
CA GLU A 62 7.91 8.82 2.40
C GLU A 62 7.97 9.48 1.03
N ALA A 63 8.01 10.81 0.99
CA ALA A 63 8.19 11.57 -0.24
C ALA A 63 9.61 11.40 -0.79
N ILE A 64 9.75 10.94 -2.04
CA ILE A 64 11.07 10.74 -2.68
C ILE A 64 11.60 12.00 -3.36
N ALA A 65 10.72 12.97 -3.60
CA ALA A 65 11.06 14.27 -4.20
C ALA A 65 10.15 15.37 -3.64
N GLU A 66 10.55 16.62 -3.87
CA GLU A 66 9.73 17.77 -3.56
C GLU A 66 8.54 17.87 -4.53
N TYR A 67 7.35 18.14 -3.99
CA TYR A 67 6.15 18.43 -4.76
C TYR A 67 5.53 19.73 -4.28
N LYS A 68 5.69 20.79 -5.07
CA LYS A 68 5.06 22.10 -4.84
C LYS A 68 3.89 22.29 -5.80
N PRO A 69 2.65 22.41 -5.30
CA PRO A 69 1.53 22.76 -6.15
C PRO A 69 1.75 24.17 -6.74
N VAL A 70 1.98 24.27 -8.06
CA VAL A 70 2.18 25.53 -8.81
C VAL A 70 0.84 26.20 -9.15
N GLN A 71 0.58 27.40 -8.61
CA GLN A 71 -0.67 28.17 -8.80
C GLN A 71 -1.08 28.48 -10.27
N GLU A 72 -0.24 28.22 -11.27
CA GLU A 72 -0.44 28.71 -12.65
C GLU A 72 -1.38 27.87 -13.54
N TYR A 73 -1.83 26.70 -13.09
CA TYR A 73 -2.90 25.92 -13.75
C TYR A 73 -3.79 25.35 -12.64
N PRO A 74 -5.11 25.11 -12.84
CA PRO A 74 -6.07 25.02 -11.75
C PRO A 74 -5.82 23.79 -10.89
N LEU A 75 -4.94 23.95 -9.90
CA LEU A 75 -4.80 23.06 -8.78
C LEU A 75 -6.13 23.07 -8.06
N SER A 76 -6.74 21.90 -7.94
CA SER A 76 -7.75 21.74 -6.92
C SER A 76 -7.14 22.24 -5.60
N PRO A 77 -7.82 23.09 -4.82
CA PRO A 77 -7.32 23.64 -3.55
C PRO A 77 -7.06 22.59 -2.45
N ASP A 78 -7.00 21.32 -2.84
CA ASP A 78 -6.89 20.13 -2.00
C ASP A 78 -5.55 19.41 -2.22
N GLU A 79 -4.54 20.02 -2.86
CA GLU A 79 -3.21 19.39 -3.03
C GLU A 79 -2.22 19.76 -1.91
N LEU A 80 -1.41 18.78 -1.52
CA LEU A 80 -0.50 18.84 -0.38
C LEU A 80 0.93 19.12 -0.82
N TRP A 81 1.53 20.20 -0.32
CA TRP A 81 2.97 20.42 -0.44
C TRP A 81 3.75 19.41 0.41
N ALA A 82 4.82 18.82 -0.14
CA ALA A 82 5.79 18.06 0.64
C ALA A 82 7.21 18.24 0.10
N GLU A 83 8.18 18.14 1.00
CA GLU A 83 9.60 18.10 0.68
C GLU A 83 10.10 16.65 0.62
N LYS A 84 11.24 16.43 -0.04
CA LYS A 84 11.88 15.11 -0.06
C LYS A 84 12.19 14.66 1.38
N GLY A 85 11.75 13.45 1.73
CA GLY A 85 11.91 12.86 3.06
C GLY A 85 10.73 13.12 4.00
N ASP A 86 9.75 13.94 3.63
CA ASP A 86 8.53 14.12 4.43
C ASP A 86 7.76 12.80 4.53
N ILE A 87 7.27 12.50 5.74
CA ILE A 87 6.39 11.36 5.98
C ILE A 87 4.94 11.80 5.78
N ILE A 88 4.23 11.11 4.90
CA ILE A 88 2.82 11.33 4.61
C ILE A 88 2.01 10.22 5.26
N ILE A 89 1.09 10.59 6.16
CA ILE A 89 0.13 9.67 6.77
C ILE A 89 -1.07 9.56 5.82
N VAL A 90 -1.19 8.43 5.12
CA VAL A 90 -2.26 8.15 4.17
C VAL A 90 -3.59 7.98 4.92
N LYS A 91 -4.64 8.66 4.45
CA LYS A 91 -5.97 8.70 5.08
C LYS A 91 -7.07 8.05 4.26
N THR A 92 -7.00 8.17 2.94
CA THR A 92 -7.97 7.53 2.04
C THR A 92 -7.34 6.32 1.38
N PRO A 93 -8.18 5.37 0.93
CA PRO A 93 -7.71 4.35 0.02
C PRO A 93 -7.05 4.97 -1.17
N ILE A 94 -6.07 4.26 -1.71
CA ILE A 94 -5.39 4.75 -2.87
C ILE A 94 -6.35 4.66 -4.07
N ASN A 95 -6.74 5.83 -4.55
CA ASN A 95 -7.60 5.95 -5.72
C ASN A 95 -6.80 5.64 -6.99
N GLN A 96 -7.48 5.11 -8.01
CA GLN A 96 -6.90 4.85 -9.32
C GLN A 96 -6.61 6.14 -10.13
N ASP A 97 -6.79 7.32 -9.55
CA ASP A 97 -6.53 8.62 -10.17
C ASP A 97 -5.05 9.05 -10.08
N GLY A 98 -4.20 8.23 -9.46
CA GLY A 98 -2.77 8.49 -9.29
C GLY A 98 -2.42 9.38 -8.10
N PHE A 99 -3.42 9.76 -7.29
CA PHE A 99 -3.23 10.57 -6.09
C PHE A 99 -3.62 9.78 -4.84
N ILE A 100 -2.93 10.07 -3.75
CA ILE A 100 -3.33 9.64 -2.41
C ILE A 100 -3.83 10.86 -1.65
N ARG A 101 -4.76 10.69 -0.70
CA ARG A 101 -5.05 11.72 0.30
C ARG A 101 -4.36 11.38 1.60
N GLY A 102 -3.64 12.34 2.16
CA GLY A 102 -2.91 12.14 3.40
C GLY A 102 -2.60 13.44 4.12
N ARG A 103 -2.01 13.31 5.31
CA ARG A 103 -1.56 14.41 6.14
C ARG A 103 -0.04 14.44 6.18
N ASN A 104 0.55 15.61 5.96
CA ASN A 104 1.96 15.87 6.23
C ASN A 104 2.09 16.42 7.66
N PRO A 105 2.66 15.66 8.63
CA PRO A 105 2.80 16.10 10.01
C PRO A 105 3.71 17.32 10.16
N ARG A 106 4.71 17.50 9.29
CA ARG A 106 5.64 18.65 9.33
C ARG A 106 4.89 19.96 9.13
N LEU A 107 3.96 19.99 8.17
CA LEU A 107 3.17 21.16 7.82
C LEU A 107 1.84 21.24 8.58
N ASN A 108 1.48 20.17 9.28
CA ASN A 108 0.16 19.97 9.86
C ASN A 108 -0.99 20.18 8.84
N SER A 109 -0.74 19.86 7.57
CA SER A 109 -1.66 20.06 6.46
C SER A 109 -2.10 18.73 5.87
N GLU A 110 -3.29 18.70 5.28
CA GLU A 110 -3.88 17.55 4.62
C GLU A 110 -4.25 17.93 3.20
N GLY A 111 -4.10 16.97 2.30
CA GLY A 111 -4.46 17.12 0.90
C GLY A 111 -4.06 15.90 0.08
N ARG A 112 -4.11 16.07 -1.22
CA ARG A 112 -3.79 15.08 -2.24
C ARG A 112 -2.32 15.19 -2.62
N PHE A 113 -1.66 14.05 -2.74
CA PHE A 113 -0.25 13.97 -3.11
C PHE A 113 -0.07 12.94 -4.23
N PRO A 114 0.74 13.21 -5.27
CA PRO A 114 0.97 12.26 -6.34
C PRO A 114 1.67 11.00 -5.85
N MET A 115 1.10 9.83 -6.12
CA MET A 115 1.58 8.56 -5.59
C MET A 115 2.96 8.16 -6.11
N TYR A 116 3.28 8.47 -7.36
CA TYR A 116 4.58 8.14 -7.96
C TYR A 116 5.76 8.88 -7.31
N LEU A 117 5.48 9.90 -6.48
CA LEU A 117 6.46 10.63 -5.68
C LEU A 117 6.57 10.09 -4.25
N LEU A 118 6.00 8.92 -3.99
CA LEU A 118 6.04 8.25 -2.69
C LEU A 118 6.75 6.92 -2.80
N LYS A 119 7.40 6.53 -1.71
CA LYS A 119 7.85 5.17 -1.47
C LYS A 119 7.31 4.68 -0.12
N GLU A 120 7.29 3.37 0.05
CA GLU A 120 6.89 2.76 1.32
C GLU A 120 7.88 3.15 2.44
N HIS A 121 7.34 3.57 3.59
CA HIS A 121 8.15 3.88 4.76
C HIS A 121 8.32 2.62 5.62
N LEU A 122 9.37 1.86 5.32
CA LEU A 122 9.67 0.61 6.02
C LEU A 122 9.99 0.85 7.50
N LYS A 123 9.39 0.04 8.37
CA LYS A 123 9.66 0.03 9.81
C LYS A 123 10.49 -1.19 10.17
N PHE A 124 11.51 -0.97 10.98
CA PHE A 124 12.39 -2.02 11.47
C PHE A 124 12.18 -2.16 12.96
N GLU A 125 12.04 -3.41 13.41
CA GLU A 125 11.91 -3.79 14.81
C GLU A 125 12.93 -4.88 15.10
N GLU A 126 13.51 -4.84 16.30
CA GLU A 126 14.49 -5.83 16.73
C GLU A 126 13.79 -7.08 17.27
N PHE A 127 13.83 -8.16 16.49
CA PHE A 127 13.40 -9.49 16.92
C PHE A 127 14.62 -10.32 17.36
N SER A 128 14.48 -11.09 18.43
CA SER A 128 15.52 -12.02 18.87
C SER A 128 15.82 -13.05 17.78
N ALA A 129 17.06 -13.08 17.28
CA ALA A 129 17.51 -14.14 16.40
C ALA A 129 17.54 -15.48 17.14
N PHE A 130 16.98 -16.53 16.53
CA PHE A 130 17.06 -17.88 17.09
C PHE A 130 18.44 -18.47 16.78
N VAL A 131 19.41 -18.25 17.67
CA VAL A 131 20.84 -18.61 17.45
C VAL A 131 21.11 -20.13 17.48
N ASN A 132 20.13 -20.94 17.90
CA ASN A 132 20.30 -22.38 18.16
C ASN A 132 19.38 -23.29 17.33
N ILE A 133 18.99 -22.86 16.12
CA ILE A 133 18.26 -23.68 15.14
C ILE A 133 19.20 -23.98 13.98
#